data_AF-A0A167IHB3-F1
#
_entry.id   AF-A0A167IHB3-F1
#
_cell.length_a   1.000
_cell.length_b   1.000
_cell.length_c   1.000
_cell.angle_alpha   90.00
_cell.angle_beta   90.00
_cell.angle_gamma   90.00
#
_symmetry.space_group_name_H-M   'P 1'
#
loop_
_entity.id
_entity.type
_entity.pdbx_description
1 polymer ?
#
loop_
_entity_poly.entity_id
_entity_poly.type
_entity_poly.pdbx_seq_one_letter_code
_entity_poly.pdbx_strand_id
1 'polypeptide(L)'
;MVAPSKESIYPEFLPNWVHPPRHGVTDAIFQGLGTSVFEDLRVPLLAAKSHEPERLFFKFDTHWNMVGASYAFQAFAKRMKLLDPELKWPDASSYQVFDLVSTDRGDLAEFLRLGSMSEKLPILEMNRLAPTFARHGYGSGQVIDPVGVAGARVSLTRPIVTKNAHALNRSRVLWLSDSFGAHLADPMSTTFSDVVRVHWDRAYEDGGMLVRMVREWNPDFVFVTVAERSLHGIKFETFLQYAPFPATEPSFDHLTAIPLAMRSVKGLAKGDEEGVFEVVSDAPSMMLSAPADIDAMGGGAFLLAMTCLDKSASLPVQAFWKPSSAAGFDRDHAQRFLHVGERSMVPLPEASIAKIRDVRLDLKTNGFCKRFRWDSLSFVGTEIP
;
A
#
# COMPACT_ATOMS: atom_id res chain seq x y z
N MET A 1 -1.20 -3.51 9.40
CA MET A 1 -1.70 -4.79 9.93
C MET A 1 -1.38 -5.88 8.93
N VAL A 2 -0.62 -6.89 9.33
CA VAL A 2 -0.31 -8.05 8.49
C VAL A 2 -1.19 -9.21 8.94
N ALA A 3 -2.18 -9.57 8.11
CA ALA A 3 -3.08 -10.68 8.38
C ALA A 3 -2.38 -12.00 8.04
N PRO A 4 -2.28 -12.96 8.99
CA PRO A 4 -1.53 -14.19 8.74
C PRO A 4 -2.21 -15.05 7.69
N SER A 5 -1.41 -15.79 6.92
CA SER A 5 -1.96 -16.88 6.13
C SER A 5 -2.47 -17.99 7.05
N LYS A 6 -3.46 -18.77 6.58
CA LYS A 6 -4.11 -19.82 7.38
C LYS A 6 -3.11 -20.89 7.85
N GLU A 7 -2.16 -21.23 7.00
CA GLU A 7 -1.05 -22.16 7.27
C GLU A 7 -0.11 -21.68 8.38
N SER A 8 0.03 -20.37 8.58
CA SER A 8 0.85 -19.80 9.66
C SER A 8 0.19 -19.96 11.03
N ILE A 9 -1.14 -20.05 11.05
CA ILE A 9 -1.93 -20.26 12.29
C ILE A 9 -2.21 -21.74 12.53
N TYR A 10 -2.40 -22.53 11.46
CA TYR A 10 -2.74 -23.96 11.54
C TYR A 10 -1.76 -24.87 10.78
N PRO A 11 -0.45 -24.83 11.09
CA PRO A 11 0.54 -25.68 10.42
C PRO A 11 0.34 -27.18 10.71
N GLU A 12 -0.35 -27.54 11.79
CA GLU A 12 -0.59 -28.95 12.17
C GLU A 12 -1.49 -29.71 11.20
N PHE A 13 -2.24 -29.02 10.32
CA PHE A 13 -3.03 -29.65 9.27
C PHE A 13 -2.29 -29.78 7.94
N LEU A 14 -1.01 -29.38 7.90
CA LEU A 14 -0.17 -29.50 6.73
C LEU A 14 0.68 -30.79 6.76
N PRO A 15 0.93 -31.41 5.60
CA PRO A 15 1.98 -32.42 5.48
C PRO A 15 3.35 -31.85 5.88
N ASN A 16 4.18 -32.65 6.55
CA ASN A 16 5.48 -32.23 7.07
C ASN A 16 6.40 -31.54 6.03
N TRP A 17 6.28 -31.90 4.74
CA TRP A 17 7.12 -31.36 3.67
C TRP A 17 6.75 -29.94 3.21
N VAL A 18 5.59 -29.39 3.64
CA VAL A 18 5.20 -27.99 3.39
C VAL A 18 5.07 -27.16 4.66
N HIS A 19 5.57 -27.66 5.80
CA HIS A 19 5.54 -26.88 7.03
C HIS A 19 6.28 -25.56 6.82
N PRO A 20 5.68 -24.42 7.23
CA PRO A 20 6.36 -23.14 7.12
C PRO A 20 7.65 -23.18 7.95
N PRO A 21 8.74 -22.57 7.47
CA PRO A 21 9.98 -22.51 8.24
C PRO A 21 9.75 -21.75 9.54
N ARG A 22 10.51 -22.09 10.59
CA ARG A 22 10.44 -21.39 11.89
C ARG A 22 10.75 -19.88 11.77
N HIS A 23 11.60 -19.52 10.81
CA HIS A 23 11.92 -18.14 10.46
C HIS A 23 11.80 -18.01 8.94
N GLY A 24 10.75 -17.34 8.47
CA GLY A 24 10.46 -17.11 7.07
C GLY A 24 10.72 -15.67 6.62
N VAL A 25 10.34 -15.36 5.37
CA VAL A 25 10.44 -14.02 4.79
C VAL A 25 9.70 -12.98 5.63
N THR A 26 8.52 -13.33 6.14
CA THR A 26 7.73 -12.48 7.03
C THR A 26 8.53 -12.06 8.27
N ASP A 27 9.24 -12.99 8.91
CA ASP A 27 10.04 -12.72 10.10
C ASP A 27 11.23 -11.82 9.78
N ALA A 28 11.88 -12.02 8.63
CA ALA A 28 12.96 -11.16 8.17
C ALA A 28 12.48 -9.72 7.93
N ILE A 29 11.28 -9.53 7.37
CA ILE A 29 10.66 -8.21 7.16
C ILE A 29 10.40 -7.52 8.51
N PHE A 30 9.79 -8.22 9.47
CA PHE A 30 9.53 -7.67 10.80
C PHE A 30 10.82 -7.34 11.56
N GLN A 31 11.86 -8.16 11.41
CA GLN A 31 13.17 -7.89 12.01
C GLN A 31 13.85 -6.66 11.40
N GLY A 32 13.77 -6.47 10.08
CA GLY A 32 14.43 -5.38 9.38
C GLY A 32 13.72 -4.03 9.48
N LEU A 33 12.38 -4.01 9.48
CA LEU A 33 11.57 -2.77 9.50
C LEU A 33 11.04 -2.43 10.90
N GLY A 34 11.13 -3.36 11.85
CA GLY A 34 10.60 -3.23 13.20
C GLY A 34 9.07 -3.28 13.29
N THR A 35 8.57 -3.34 14.52
CA THR A 35 7.12 -3.38 14.83
C THR A 35 6.48 -1.99 14.91
N SER A 36 7.26 -0.92 14.67
CA SER A 36 6.74 0.45 14.66
C SER A 36 5.82 0.71 13.47
N VAL A 37 6.08 0.06 12.33
CA VAL A 37 5.35 0.22 11.05
C VAL A 37 4.36 -0.93 10.81
N PHE A 38 4.69 -2.16 11.23
CA PHE A 38 3.87 -3.34 10.99
C PHE A 38 3.39 -3.97 12.30
N GLU A 39 2.11 -4.32 12.34
CA GLU A 39 1.52 -5.14 13.39
C GLU A 39 1.46 -6.59 12.91
N ASP A 40 2.20 -7.49 13.58
CA ASP A 40 2.18 -8.93 13.32
C ASP A 40 0.97 -9.59 14.00
N LEU A 41 -0.04 -9.93 13.21
CA LEU A 41 -1.26 -10.52 13.74
C LEU A 41 -1.14 -12.04 13.94
N ARG A 42 0.00 -12.68 13.66
CA ARG A 42 0.22 -14.09 14.02
C ARG A 42 0.19 -14.29 15.53
N VAL A 43 0.87 -13.41 16.26
CA VAL A 43 0.99 -13.49 17.73
C VAL A 43 -0.37 -13.49 18.44
N PRO A 44 -1.26 -12.48 18.24
CA PRO A 44 -2.56 -12.49 18.89
C PRO A 44 -3.45 -13.66 18.45
N LEU A 45 -3.36 -14.11 17.20
CA LEU A 45 -4.17 -15.22 16.70
C LEU A 45 -3.69 -16.59 17.20
N LEU A 46 -2.37 -16.81 17.32
CA LEU A 46 -1.83 -18.04 17.92
C LEU A 46 -2.19 -18.13 19.41
N ALA A 47 -2.14 -17.00 20.12
CA ALA A 47 -2.61 -16.94 21.50
C ALA A 47 -4.12 -17.28 21.57
N ALA A 48 -4.95 -16.63 20.75
CA ALA A 48 -6.38 -16.89 20.67
C ALA A 48 -6.72 -18.37 20.36
N LYS A 49 -6.02 -18.97 19.39
CA LYS A 49 -6.21 -20.37 18.99
C LYS A 49 -6.08 -21.35 20.15
N SER A 50 -5.26 -21.03 21.16
CA SER A 50 -5.01 -21.92 22.30
C SER A 50 -6.19 -22.04 23.28
N HIS A 51 -7.11 -21.06 23.29
CA HIS A 51 -8.21 -21.01 24.24
C HIS A 51 -9.59 -20.79 23.60
N GLU A 52 -9.66 -20.40 22.33
CA GLU A 52 -10.92 -20.25 21.62
C GLU A 52 -11.55 -21.60 21.26
N PRO A 53 -12.83 -21.82 21.60
CA PRO A 53 -13.55 -23.03 21.20
C PRO A 53 -13.82 -23.06 19.69
N GLU A 54 -14.00 -21.90 19.07
CA GLU A 54 -14.23 -21.74 17.64
C GLU A 54 -12.92 -21.63 16.87
N ARG A 55 -12.91 -22.12 15.63
CA ARG A 55 -11.77 -21.85 14.72
C ARG A 55 -11.71 -20.36 14.44
N LEU A 56 -10.51 -19.84 14.24
CA LEU A 56 -10.28 -18.44 13.85
C LEU A 56 -10.37 -18.24 12.33
N PHE A 57 -10.35 -19.32 11.57
CA PHE A 57 -10.45 -19.35 10.12
C PHE A 57 -11.60 -20.26 9.69
N PHE A 58 -12.20 -19.91 8.56
CA PHE A 58 -13.12 -20.80 7.86
C PHE A 58 -12.43 -22.09 7.47
N LYS A 59 -13.18 -23.18 7.36
CA LYS A 59 -12.65 -24.48 6.95
C LYS A 59 -12.40 -24.51 5.44
N PHE A 60 -13.34 -24.01 4.65
CA PHE A 60 -13.37 -24.10 3.20
C PHE A 60 -12.97 -22.80 2.50
N ASP A 61 -12.47 -21.84 3.26
CA ASP A 61 -11.98 -20.56 2.76
C ASP A 61 -10.55 -20.29 3.30
N THR A 62 -9.78 -19.47 2.59
CA THR A 62 -8.41 -19.07 2.93
C THR A 62 -8.36 -17.92 3.96
N HIS A 63 -9.48 -17.27 4.25
CA HIS A 63 -9.57 -16.12 5.16
C HIS A 63 -9.89 -16.54 6.61
N TRP A 64 -9.57 -15.63 7.54
CA TRP A 64 -10.12 -15.71 8.88
C TRP A 64 -11.66 -15.63 8.86
N ASN A 65 -12.31 -16.13 9.90
CA ASN A 65 -13.72 -15.81 10.14
C ASN A 65 -13.86 -14.57 11.03
N MET A 66 -15.08 -14.24 11.46
CA MET A 66 -15.30 -13.06 12.30
C MET A 66 -14.56 -13.14 13.64
N VAL A 67 -14.41 -14.32 14.24
CA VAL A 67 -13.68 -14.50 15.51
C VAL A 67 -12.19 -14.21 15.30
N GLY A 68 -11.56 -14.77 14.27
CA GLY A 68 -10.15 -14.48 13.97
C GLY A 68 -9.92 -12.99 13.65
N ALA A 69 -10.82 -12.39 12.86
CA ALA A 69 -10.77 -10.96 12.55
C ALA A 69 -10.94 -10.08 13.79
N SER A 70 -11.76 -10.49 14.76
CA SER A 70 -12.00 -9.72 15.98
C SER A 70 -10.76 -9.66 16.87
N TYR A 71 -10.03 -10.77 17.00
CA TYR A 71 -8.74 -10.81 17.70
C TYR A 71 -7.70 -9.93 17.01
N ALA A 72 -7.66 -9.94 15.68
CA ALA A 72 -6.82 -9.03 14.91
C ALA A 72 -7.19 -7.56 15.16
N PHE A 73 -8.48 -7.22 15.15
CA PHE A 73 -8.97 -5.88 15.40
C PHE A 73 -8.68 -5.40 16.83
N GLN A 74 -8.79 -6.28 17.83
CA GLN A 74 -8.43 -5.98 19.22
C GLN A 74 -6.92 -5.72 19.39
N ALA A 75 -6.06 -6.49 18.71
CA ALA A 75 -4.63 -6.23 18.70
C ALA A 75 -4.30 -4.86 18.08
N PHE A 76 -4.92 -4.55 16.94
CA PHE A 76 -4.83 -3.23 16.31
C PHE A 76 -5.31 -2.11 17.24
N ALA A 77 -6.44 -2.29 17.91
CA ALA A 77 -6.98 -1.33 18.89
C ALA A 77 -5.98 -1.05 20.03
N LYS A 78 -5.34 -2.10 20.57
CA LYS A 78 -4.30 -1.95 21.60
C LYS A 78 -3.11 -1.14 21.10
N ARG A 79 -2.65 -1.41 19.87
CA ARG A 79 -1.55 -0.66 19.25
C ARG A 79 -1.92 0.81 19.06
N MET A 80 -3.10 1.09 18.54
CA MET A 80 -3.56 2.45 18.29
C MET A 80 -3.76 3.25 19.58
N LYS A 81 -4.24 2.63 20.68
CA LYS A 81 -4.33 3.31 21.99
C LYS A 81 -2.98 3.81 22.52
N LEU A 82 -1.87 3.20 22.11
CA LEU A 82 -0.54 3.69 22.47
C LEU A 82 -0.12 4.93 21.67
N LEU A 83 -0.66 5.07 20.45
CA LEU A 83 -0.36 6.19 19.55
C LEU A 83 -1.32 7.36 19.74
N ASP A 84 -2.58 7.05 19.99
CA ASP A 84 -3.65 8.00 20.25
C ASP A 84 -4.58 7.45 21.36
N PRO A 85 -4.34 7.83 22.63
CA PRO A 85 -5.13 7.38 23.77
C PRO A 85 -6.58 7.89 23.78
N GLU A 86 -6.92 8.91 23.00
CA GLU A 86 -8.26 9.50 22.97
C GLU A 86 -9.22 8.67 22.10
N LEU A 87 -8.70 7.82 21.21
CA LEU A 87 -9.50 6.91 20.41
C LEU A 87 -10.30 5.96 21.28
N LYS A 88 -11.61 5.94 21.02
CA LYS A 88 -12.58 5.02 21.61
C LYS A 88 -12.66 3.74 20.79
N TRP A 89 -12.82 2.62 21.46
CA TRP A 89 -12.85 1.29 20.83
C TRP A 89 -14.05 0.50 21.35
N PRO A 90 -14.57 -0.47 20.56
CA PRO A 90 -15.65 -1.33 21.03
C PRO A 90 -15.30 -2.03 22.35
N ASP A 91 -16.31 -2.24 23.18
CA ASP A 91 -16.16 -2.96 24.44
C ASP A 91 -15.92 -4.46 24.22
N ALA A 92 -15.53 -5.16 25.29
CA ALA A 92 -15.28 -6.61 25.23
C ALA A 92 -16.54 -7.41 24.82
N SER A 93 -17.73 -6.98 25.23
CA SER A 93 -19.00 -7.64 24.88
C SER A 93 -19.30 -7.60 23.38
N SER A 94 -18.84 -6.56 22.68
CA SER A 94 -19.03 -6.40 21.24
C SER A 94 -18.40 -7.53 20.42
N TYR A 95 -17.40 -8.23 20.99
CA TYR A 95 -16.67 -9.32 20.33
C TYR A 95 -17.23 -10.71 20.65
N GLN A 96 -18.27 -10.83 21.47
CA GLN A 96 -18.86 -12.12 21.81
C GLN A 96 -19.62 -12.71 20.62
N VAL A 97 -19.54 -14.04 20.46
CA VAL A 97 -20.33 -14.75 19.46
C VAL A 97 -21.79 -14.72 19.88
N PHE A 98 -22.62 -14.13 19.02
CA PHE A 98 -24.06 -14.00 19.18
C PHE A 98 -24.81 -15.14 18.50
N ASP A 99 -24.39 -15.55 17.30
CA ASP A 99 -25.09 -16.56 16.49
C ASP A 99 -24.13 -17.35 15.58
N LEU A 100 -24.59 -18.49 15.09
CA LEU A 100 -23.89 -19.37 14.14
C LEU A 100 -24.79 -19.61 12.90
N VAL A 101 -24.54 -18.86 11.84
CA VAL A 101 -25.33 -18.98 10.59
C VAL A 101 -24.66 -19.93 9.60
N SER A 102 -25.45 -20.64 8.79
CA SER A 102 -24.88 -21.50 7.74
C SER A 102 -24.39 -20.66 6.56
N THR A 103 -23.23 -21.01 6.00
CA THR A 103 -22.72 -20.44 4.76
C THR A 103 -22.17 -21.53 3.86
N ASP A 104 -22.37 -21.38 2.56
CA ASP A 104 -21.88 -22.27 1.49
C ASP A 104 -20.69 -21.67 0.72
N ARG A 105 -20.12 -20.57 1.24
CA ARG A 105 -19.01 -19.85 0.64
C ARG A 105 -17.67 -20.47 1.04
N GLY A 106 -16.71 -20.41 0.13
CA GLY A 106 -15.32 -20.73 0.44
C GLY A 106 -14.41 -20.75 -0.78
N ASP A 107 -13.48 -19.78 -0.86
CA ASP A 107 -12.57 -19.66 -2.00
C ASP A 107 -11.63 -20.88 -2.16
N LEU A 108 -11.27 -21.54 -1.05
CA LEU A 108 -10.43 -22.74 -1.06
C LEU A 108 -11.20 -23.94 -1.64
N ALA A 109 -12.47 -24.11 -1.28
CA ALA A 109 -13.31 -25.14 -1.90
C ALA A 109 -13.53 -24.88 -3.41
N GLU A 110 -13.63 -23.61 -3.81
CA GLU A 110 -13.68 -23.22 -5.23
C GLU A 110 -12.36 -23.58 -5.95
N PHE A 111 -11.21 -23.21 -5.38
CA PHE A 111 -9.89 -23.54 -5.95
C PHE A 111 -9.69 -25.04 -6.13
N LEU A 112 -10.16 -25.84 -5.16
CA LEU A 112 -10.05 -27.29 -5.17
C LEU A 112 -11.21 -27.98 -5.91
N ARG A 113 -12.17 -27.22 -6.45
CA ARG A 113 -13.36 -27.72 -7.18
C ARG A 113 -14.17 -28.75 -6.39
N LEU A 114 -14.31 -28.56 -5.09
CA LEU A 114 -14.99 -29.50 -4.18
C LEU A 114 -16.52 -29.41 -4.23
N GLY A 115 -17.07 -28.46 -5.00
CA GLY A 115 -18.50 -28.18 -5.03
C GLY A 115 -18.96 -27.33 -3.84
N SER A 116 -20.28 -27.30 -3.59
CA SER A 116 -20.85 -26.55 -2.47
C SER A 116 -20.48 -27.22 -1.15
N MET A 117 -19.78 -26.48 -0.29
CA MET A 117 -19.38 -26.93 1.03
C MET A 117 -20.00 -25.99 2.06
N SER A 118 -20.78 -26.54 2.99
CA SER A 118 -21.42 -25.76 4.05
C SER A 118 -20.57 -25.75 5.32
N GLU A 119 -20.43 -24.58 5.93
CA GLU A 119 -19.88 -24.43 7.27
C GLU A 119 -20.68 -23.40 8.10
N LYS A 120 -20.35 -23.30 9.39
CA LYS A 120 -20.95 -22.34 10.31
C LYS A 120 -20.10 -21.08 10.36
N LEU A 121 -20.73 -19.95 10.09
CA LEU A 121 -20.17 -18.61 10.21
C LEU A 121 -20.54 -18.05 11.59
N PRO A 122 -19.56 -17.81 12.48
CA PRO A 122 -19.82 -17.10 13.72
C PRO A 122 -20.14 -15.63 13.43
N ILE A 123 -21.21 -15.13 14.05
CA ILE A 123 -21.64 -13.73 14.02
C ILE A 123 -21.38 -13.13 15.39
N LEU A 124 -20.73 -11.97 15.45
CA LEU A 124 -20.44 -11.28 16.72
C LEU A 124 -21.55 -10.28 17.07
N GLU A 125 -21.67 -9.92 18.34
CA GLU A 125 -22.63 -8.90 18.82
C GLU A 125 -22.49 -7.57 18.08
N MET A 126 -21.27 -7.14 17.75
CA MET A 126 -21.07 -5.91 16.96
C MET A 126 -21.67 -5.98 15.55
N ASN A 127 -21.72 -7.17 14.94
CA ASN A 127 -22.30 -7.35 13.60
C ASN A 127 -23.83 -7.38 13.66
N ARG A 128 -24.40 -7.82 14.79
CA ARG A 128 -25.85 -7.77 15.05
C ARG A 128 -26.34 -6.33 15.16
N LEU A 129 -25.57 -5.47 15.82
CA LEU A 129 -25.91 -4.07 16.09
C LEU A 129 -25.43 -3.12 15.00
N ALA A 130 -24.65 -3.61 14.02
CA ALA A 130 -24.15 -2.81 12.93
C ALA A 130 -25.34 -2.20 12.16
N PRO A 131 -25.46 -0.86 12.08
CA PRO A 131 -26.48 -0.27 11.24
C PRO A 131 -26.26 -0.73 9.79
N THR A 132 -27.32 -0.77 8.98
CA THR A 132 -27.15 -0.87 7.52
C THR A 132 -26.36 0.34 7.06
N PHE A 133 -25.04 0.17 6.96
CA PHE A 133 -24.15 1.24 6.59
C PHE A 133 -24.45 1.67 5.16
N ALA A 134 -24.72 2.96 4.97
CA ALA A 134 -24.79 3.53 3.62
C ALA A 134 -23.37 3.51 3.02
N ARG A 135 -23.21 2.78 1.92
CA ARG A 135 -21.96 2.67 1.18
C ARG A 135 -22.10 3.39 -0.16
N HIS A 136 -21.12 4.21 -0.50
CA HIS A 136 -21.13 5.00 -1.73
C HIS A 136 -19.83 4.83 -2.49
N GLY A 137 -19.89 4.91 -3.81
CA GLY A 137 -18.69 5.09 -4.64
C GLY A 137 -18.04 6.43 -4.32
N TYR A 138 -16.73 6.42 -4.05
CA TYR A 138 -15.98 7.65 -3.84
C TYR A 138 -16.01 8.50 -5.12
N GLY A 139 -16.30 9.81 -4.98
CA GLY A 139 -16.40 10.75 -6.09
C GLY A 139 -17.69 10.65 -6.92
N SER A 140 -18.30 9.47 -7.06
CA SER A 140 -19.56 9.30 -7.81
C SER A 140 -20.81 9.49 -6.96
N GLY A 141 -20.72 9.28 -5.63
CA GLY A 141 -21.86 9.34 -4.72
C GLY A 141 -22.90 8.23 -4.91
N GLN A 142 -22.72 7.36 -5.90
CA GLN A 142 -23.63 6.26 -6.21
C GLN A 142 -23.69 5.28 -5.04
N VAL A 143 -24.90 4.98 -4.58
CA VAL A 143 -25.14 3.98 -3.54
C VAL A 143 -24.69 2.62 -4.07
N ILE A 144 -23.88 1.91 -3.29
CA ILE A 144 -23.38 0.58 -3.62
C ILE A 144 -24.18 -0.44 -2.80
N ASP A 145 -24.79 -1.40 -3.49
CA ASP A 145 -25.51 -2.51 -2.86
C ASP A 145 -24.55 -3.37 -2.00
N PRO A 146 -24.80 -3.51 -0.68
CA PRO A 146 -24.00 -4.33 0.23
C PRO A 146 -23.81 -5.79 -0.21
N VAL A 147 -24.79 -6.38 -0.92
CA VAL A 147 -24.76 -7.79 -1.36
C VAL A 147 -23.72 -7.99 -2.47
N GLY A 148 -23.59 -7.02 -3.37
CA GLY A 148 -22.56 -7.00 -4.41
C GLY A 148 -21.14 -6.79 -3.87
N VAL A 149 -21.00 -6.05 -2.76
CA VAL A 149 -19.72 -5.80 -2.08
C VAL A 149 -19.15 -7.06 -1.42
N ALA A 150 -20.03 -7.88 -0.81
CA ALA A 150 -19.63 -9.10 -0.11
C ALA A 150 -19.34 -10.29 -1.04
N GLY A 151 -19.85 -10.28 -2.27
CA GLY A 151 -19.66 -11.35 -3.26
C GLY A 151 -18.59 -11.07 -4.32
N ALA A 152 -18.18 -9.82 -4.50
CA ALA A 152 -17.35 -9.45 -5.64
C ALA A 152 -15.91 -9.09 -5.24
N ARG A 153 -14.95 -9.83 -5.82
CA ARG A 153 -13.57 -9.36 -6.05
C ARG A 153 -13.52 -7.96 -6.70
N VAL A 154 -14.64 -7.52 -7.30
CA VAL A 154 -14.84 -6.25 -7.99
C VAL A 154 -14.98 -5.06 -7.04
N SER A 155 -15.37 -5.26 -5.77
CA SER A 155 -15.77 -4.14 -4.90
C SER A 155 -14.62 -3.28 -4.37
N LEU A 156 -13.37 -3.70 -4.48
CA LEU A 156 -12.21 -2.91 -4.02
C LEU A 156 -11.36 -2.40 -5.19
N THR A 157 -11.82 -2.59 -6.42
CA THR A 157 -11.20 -2.01 -7.63
C THR A 157 -11.40 -0.50 -7.71
N ARG A 158 -12.36 0.03 -6.96
CA ARG A 158 -12.63 1.47 -6.80
C ARG A 158 -12.81 1.78 -5.31
N PRO A 159 -12.54 3.03 -4.86
CA PRO A 159 -12.71 3.36 -3.45
C PRO A 159 -14.19 3.42 -3.05
N ILE A 160 -14.49 2.87 -1.89
CA ILE A 160 -15.82 2.86 -1.28
C ILE A 160 -15.79 3.71 -0.02
N VAL A 161 -16.77 4.60 0.11
CA VAL A 161 -16.98 5.40 1.31
C VAL A 161 -18.07 4.77 2.14
N THR A 162 -17.76 4.51 3.41
CA THR A 162 -18.73 4.12 4.42
C THR A 162 -18.83 5.24 5.45
N LYS A 163 -20.04 5.74 5.69
CA LYS A 163 -20.30 6.78 6.70
C LYS A 163 -21.15 6.24 7.83
N ASN A 164 -20.78 6.55 9.06
CA ASN A 164 -21.51 6.20 10.26
C ASN A 164 -21.60 7.38 11.24
N ALA A 165 -22.79 7.98 11.31
CA ALA A 165 -23.08 9.08 12.23
C ALA A 165 -23.07 8.65 13.71
N HIS A 166 -23.07 7.36 14.01
CA HIS A 166 -23.03 6.82 15.38
C HIS A 166 -21.69 6.14 15.71
N ALA A 167 -20.66 6.35 14.89
CA ALA A 167 -19.34 5.80 15.17
C ALA A 167 -18.74 6.33 16.47
N LEU A 168 -17.88 5.53 17.09
CA LEU A 168 -17.22 5.84 18.36
C LEU A 168 -16.29 7.07 18.25
N ASN A 169 -15.70 7.29 17.08
CA ASN A 169 -14.78 8.39 16.79
C ASN A 169 -15.22 9.16 15.56
N ARG A 170 -14.99 10.48 15.57
CA ARG A 170 -15.28 11.40 14.47
C ARG A 170 -14.08 11.57 13.52
N SER A 171 -13.46 10.45 13.17
CA SER A 171 -12.24 10.43 12.36
C SER A 171 -12.48 9.92 10.95
N ARG A 172 -11.72 10.49 10.02
CA ARG A 172 -11.60 10.10 8.61
C ARG A 172 -10.46 9.10 8.46
N VAL A 173 -10.80 7.89 8.03
CA VAL A 173 -9.86 6.80 7.80
C VAL A 173 -9.76 6.46 6.31
N LEU A 174 -8.56 6.55 5.76
CA LEU A 174 -8.23 5.94 4.46
C LEU A 174 -7.67 4.56 4.72
N TRP A 175 -8.39 3.53 4.29
CA TRP A 175 -8.04 2.14 4.55
C TRP A 175 -7.71 1.39 3.27
N LEU A 176 -6.43 1.08 3.11
CA LEU A 176 -5.90 0.28 2.03
C LEU A 176 -5.92 -1.19 2.45
N SER A 177 -6.82 -2.00 1.88
CA SER A 177 -7.04 -3.37 2.36
C SER A 177 -7.28 -4.35 1.22
N ASP A 178 -6.72 -5.54 1.33
CA ASP A 178 -7.17 -6.67 0.51
C ASP A 178 -8.45 -7.34 1.06
N SER A 179 -8.70 -8.56 0.61
CA SER A 179 -9.86 -9.37 1.00
C SER A 179 -9.88 -9.71 2.50
N PHE A 180 -8.75 -9.74 3.21
CA PHE A 180 -8.75 -9.92 4.68
C PHE A 180 -9.45 -8.78 5.41
N GLY A 181 -9.52 -7.59 4.80
CA GLY A 181 -10.31 -6.48 5.34
C GLY A 181 -11.82 -6.75 5.39
N ALA A 182 -12.35 -7.80 4.75
CA ALA A 182 -13.80 -8.03 4.68
C ALA A 182 -14.46 -8.11 6.08
N HIS A 183 -13.93 -8.95 6.97
CA HIS A 183 -14.46 -9.11 8.33
C HIS A 183 -14.01 -8.01 9.31
N LEU A 184 -13.13 -7.11 8.88
CA LEU A 184 -12.75 -5.91 9.64
C LEU A 184 -13.63 -4.70 9.30
N ALA A 185 -14.43 -4.76 8.23
CA ALA A 185 -15.14 -3.60 7.71
C ALA A 185 -16.19 -3.04 8.67
N ASP A 186 -16.97 -3.91 9.31
CA ASP A 186 -17.98 -3.48 10.30
C ASP A 186 -17.32 -2.95 11.59
N PRO A 187 -16.31 -3.62 12.19
CA PRO A 187 -15.55 -3.03 13.30
C PRO A 187 -14.95 -1.66 12.96
N MET A 188 -14.34 -1.52 11.77
CA MET A 188 -13.80 -0.24 11.30
C MET A 188 -14.87 0.85 11.19
N SER A 189 -16.02 0.54 10.57
CA SER A 189 -17.11 1.50 10.33
C SER A 189 -17.94 1.78 11.59
N THR A 190 -17.87 0.92 12.60
CA THR A 190 -18.42 1.17 13.94
C THR A 190 -17.48 2.06 14.75
N THR A 191 -16.17 1.94 14.53
CA THR A 191 -15.15 2.68 15.28
C THR A 191 -14.94 4.08 14.73
N PHE A 192 -14.95 4.27 13.40
CA PHE A 192 -14.64 5.54 12.74
C PHE A 192 -15.81 6.03 11.87
N SER A 193 -16.06 7.33 11.88
CA SER A 193 -17.26 7.91 11.23
C SER A 193 -17.20 7.90 9.72
N ASP A 194 -16.02 8.04 9.13
CA ASP A 194 -15.86 8.12 7.68
C ASP A 194 -14.70 7.21 7.26
N VAL A 195 -15.01 6.11 6.59
CA VAL A 195 -14.03 5.12 6.14
C VAL A 195 -14.03 5.03 4.62
N VAL A 196 -12.94 5.46 3.99
CA VAL A 196 -12.69 5.22 2.56
C VAL A 196 -11.86 3.96 2.44
N ARG A 197 -12.43 2.89 1.87
CA ARG A 197 -11.76 1.60 1.67
C ARG A 197 -11.43 1.38 0.21
N VAL A 198 -10.19 1.00 -0.09
CA VAL A 198 -9.76 0.60 -1.44
C VAL A 198 -8.70 -0.50 -1.36
N HIS A 199 -8.52 -1.30 -2.41
CA HIS A 199 -7.42 -2.27 -2.42
C HIS A 199 -6.08 -1.55 -2.51
N TRP A 200 -5.09 -2.00 -1.72
CA TRP A 200 -3.76 -1.38 -1.68
C TRP A 200 -3.04 -1.45 -3.05
N ASP A 201 -3.30 -2.50 -3.85
CA ASP A 201 -2.72 -2.63 -5.19
C ASP A 201 -3.26 -1.61 -6.20
N ARG A 202 -4.39 -0.96 -5.88
CA ARG A 202 -5.00 0.10 -6.69
C ARG A 202 -4.55 1.49 -6.27
N ALA A 203 -3.85 1.63 -5.14
CA ALA A 203 -3.56 2.93 -4.53
C ALA A 203 -2.89 3.92 -5.50
N TYR A 204 -2.05 3.44 -6.42
CA TYR A 204 -1.35 4.26 -7.42
C TYR A 204 -1.97 4.20 -8.83
N GLU A 205 -3.03 3.40 -9.01
CA GLU A 205 -3.83 3.46 -10.23
C GLU A 205 -4.62 4.79 -10.25
N ASP A 206 -5.22 5.13 -11.38
CA ASP A 206 -5.95 6.38 -11.62
C ASP A 206 -5.12 7.67 -11.57
N GLY A 207 -3.82 7.58 -11.88
CA GLY A 207 -2.93 8.73 -11.99
C GLY A 207 -2.65 9.38 -10.63
N GLY A 208 -2.46 8.57 -9.59
CA GLY A 208 -2.15 9.07 -8.25
C GLY A 208 -3.36 9.19 -7.34
N MET A 209 -4.28 8.22 -7.38
CA MET A 209 -5.45 8.17 -6.51
C MET A 209 -5.09 8.30 -5.02
N LEU A 210 -4.07 7.59 -4.53
CA LEU A 210 -3.60 7.70 -3.15
C LEU A 210 -3.21 9.13 -2.80
N VAL A 211 -2.41 9.78 -3.65
CA VAL A 211 -1.97 11.16 -3.45
C VAL A 211 -3.16 12.10 -3.39
N ARG A 212 -4.11 11.98 -4.33
CA ARG A 212 -5.34 12.79 -4.32
C ARG A 212 -6.16 12.54 -3.07
N MET A 213 -6.39 11.28 -2.67
CA MET A 213 -7.14 10.97 -1.45
C MET A 213 -6.45 11.54 -0.21
N VAL A 214 -5.13 11.42 -0.08
CA VAL A 214 -4.41 11.98 1.07
C VAL A 214 -4.51 13.51 1.09
N ARG A 215 -4.31 14.19 -0.05
CA ARG A 215 -4.31 15.67 -0.11
C ARG A 215 -5.70 16.29 -0.07
N GLU A 216 -6.65 15.75 -0.84
CA GLU A 216 -7.98 16.34 -1.03
C GLU A 216 -8.96 15.88 0.05
N TRP A 217 -8.93 14.60 0.42
CA TRP A 217 -9.84 14.06 1.44
C TRP A 217 -9.33 14.31 2.86
N ASN A 218 -8.01 14.46 3.01
CA ASN A 218 -7.30 14.77 4.25
C ASN A 218 -7.70 13.80 5.39
N PRO A 219 -7.31 12.51 5.29
CA PRO A 219 -7.57 11.52 6.33
C PRO A 219 -6.84 11.87 7.63
N ASP A 220 -7.47 11.61 8.78
CA ASP A 220 -6.79 11.62 10.08
C ASP A 220 -5.85 10.41 10.19
N PHE A 221 -6.26 9.28 9.61
CA PHE A 221 -5.46 8.05 9.62
C PHE A 221 -5.42 7.37 8.25
N VAL A 222 -4.26 6.82 7.92
CA VAL A 222 -4.09 5.86 6.81
C VAL A 222 -3.74 4.50 7.39
N PHE A 223 -4.60 3.50 7.16
CA PHE A 223 -4.37 2.13 7.61
C PHE A 223 -4.12 1.21 6.42
N VAL A 224 -3.24 0.23 6.61
CA VAL A 224 -2.99 -0.83 5.63
C VAL A 224 -3.27 -2.19 6.25
N THR A 225 -4.16 -2.96 5.64
CA THR A 225 -4.35 -4.40 5.92
C THR A 225 -3.89 -5.21 4.73
N VAL A 226 -2.91 -6.08 4.95
CA VAL A 226 -2.33 -6.91 3.91
C VAL A 226 -2.20 -8.34 4.38
N ALA A 227 -2.51 -9.31 3.52
CA ALA A 227 -2.25 -10.71 3.77
C ALA A 227 -0.73 -10.99 3.82
N GLU A 228 -0.30 -11.84 4.74
CA GLU A 228 1.10 -12.25 4.92
C GLU A 228 1.74 -12.70 3.60
N ARG A 229 1.04 -13.55 2.86
CA ARG A 229 1.47 -14.03 1.53
C ARG A 229 1.75 -12.91 0.52
N SER A 230 1.11 -11.74 0.66
CA SER A 230 1.34 -10.61 -0.23
C SER A 230 2.64 -9.89 0.07
N LEU A 231 3.18 -9.99 1.29
CA LEU A 231 4.49 -9.42 1.64
C LEU A 231 5.64 -10.04 0.84
N HIS A 232 5.46 -11.27 0.35
CA HIS A 232 6.47 -11.99 -0.41
C HIS A 232 6.42 -11.66 -1.92
N GLY A 233 5.41 -10.88 -2.33
CA GLY A 233 5.16 -10.55 -3.74
C GLY A 233 5.71 -9.19 -4.15
N ILE A 234 6.23 -9.13 -5.37
CA ILE A 234 6.80 -7.90 -6.00
C ILE A 234 5.80 -6.72 -5.96
N LYS A 235 4.49 -6.99 -6.06
CA LYS A 235 3.48 -5.94 -6.05
C LYS A 235 3.44 -5.16 -4.73
N PHE A 236 3.47 -5.85 -3.59
CA PHE A 236 3.40 -5.17 -2.30
C PHE A 236 4.73 -4.50 -1.94
N GLU A 237 5.86 -5.15 -2.27
CA GLU A 237 7.19 -4.53 -2.19
C GLU A 237 7.22 -3.20 -2.97
N THR A 238 6.71 -3.21 -4.20
CA THR A 238 6.60 -2.02 -5.05
C THR A 238 5.68 -0.97 -4.41
N PHE A 239 4.58 -1.38 -3.77
CA PHE A 239 3.69 -0.47 -3.04
C PHE A 239 4.41 0.26 -1.89
N LEU A 240 5.23 -0.45 -1.12
CA LEU A 240 6.02 0.13 -0.02
C LEU A 240 7.10 1.08 -0.51
N GLN A 241 7.71 0.81 -1.67
CA GLN A 241 8.76 1.65 -2.26
C GLN A 241 8.25 3.00 -2.78
N TYR A 242 6.93 3.14 -2.95
CA TYR A 242 6.29 4.39 -3.36
C TYR A 242 5.68 5.17 -2.19
N ALA A 243 6.10 4.89 -0.95
CA ALA A 243 5.63 5.63 0.21
C ALA A 243 5.68 7.14 -0.07
N PRO A 244 4.56 7.87 0.09
CA PRO A 244 4.53 9.29 -0.18
C PRO A 244 5.57 9.93 0.74
N PHE A 245 6.64 10.46 0.17
CA PHE A 245 7.66 11.17 0.93
C PHE A 245 6.97 12.26 1.76
N PRO A 246 7.36 12.45 3.04
CA PRO A 246 6.83 13.53 3.84
C PRO A 246 6.99 14.84 3.07
N ALA A 247 5.90 15.61 3.04
CA ALA A 247 5.82 16.94 2.45
C ALA A 247 6.64 17.98 3.24
N THR A 248 7.85 17.65 3.69
CA THR A 248 8.86 18.68 3.77
C THR A 248 9.23 18.96 2.32
N GLU A 249 8.60 19.95 1.70
CA GLU A 249 9.19 20.58 0.53
C GLU A 249 10.63 20.88 0.93
N PRO A 250 11.64 20.20 0.32
CA PRO A 250 13.01 20.55 0.58
C PRO A 250 13.13 22.04 0.26
N SER A 251 13.66 22.86 1.17
CA SER A 251 13.98 24.24 0.81
C SER A 251 15.01 24.17 -0.32
N PHE A 252 14.58 24.52 -1.52
CA PHE A 252 15.39 24.46 -2.74
C PHE A 252 16.31 25.68 -2.90
N ASP A 253 16.14 26.70 -2.04
CA ASP A 253 16.61 28.07 -2.28
C ASP A 253 18.13 28.25 -2.14
N HIS A 254 18.86 27.22 -1.70
CA HIS A 254 20.31 27.28 -1.43
C HIS A 254 21.10 26.09 -1.96
N LEU A 255 20.52 25.21 -2.78
CA LEU A 255 21.23 24.04 -3.28
C LEU A 255 22.00 24.36 -4.57
N THR A 256 23.31 24.11 -4.55
CA THR A 256 24.11 24.12 -5.77
C THR A 256 23.74 22.90 -6.60
N ALA A 257 23.05 23.13 -7.72
CA ALA A 257 22.50 22.07 -8.57
C ALA A 257 23.37 21.85 -9.82
N ILE A 258 23.80 20.61 -10.04
CA ILE A 258 24.49 20.19 -11.28
C ILE A 258 23.40 19.70 -12.24
N PRO A 259 23.11 20.41 -13.35
CA PRO A 259 22.08 19.99 -14.29
C PRO A 259 22.53 18.77 -15.10
N LEU A 260 21.63 17.81 -15.31
CA LEU A 260 21.86 16.67 -16.19
C LEU A 260 21.19 16.92 -17.54
N ALA A 261 21.97 16.83 -18.61
CA ALA A 261 21.49 17.04 -19.97
C ALA A 261 20.87 15.76 -20.53
N MET A 262 19.67 15.86 -21.09
CA MET A 262 18.99 14.74 -21.74
C MET A 262 19.75 14.32 -23.01
N ARG A 263 20.14 13.04 -23.07
CA ARG A 263 20.91 12.46 -24.17
C ARG A 263 20.03 11.73 -25.16
N SER A 264 19.08 10.95 -24.64
CA SER A 264 18.16 10.17 -25.45
C SER A 264 16.90 9.86 -24.67
N VAL A 265 15.85 9.54 -25.42
CA VAL A 265 14.59 9.03 -24.90
C VAL A 265 14.24 7.75 -25.65
N LYS A 266 13.56 6.84 -24.98
CA LYS A 266 12.98 5.64 -25.58
C LYS A 266 11.51 5.58 -25.21
N GLY A 267 10.65 5.29 -26.17
CA GLY A 267 9.21 5.16 -25.89
C GLY A 267 8.50 6.49 -25.62
N LEU A 268 9.13 7.61 -25.96
CA LEU A 268 8.60 8.96 -25.84
C LEU A 268 8.70 9.67 -27.20
N ALA A 269 7.65 10.38 -27.58
CA ALA A 269 7.64 11.31 -28.71
C ALA A 269 7.69 12.76 -28.18
N LYS A 270 8.32 13.66 -28.93
CA LYS A 270 8.26 15.10 -28.63
C LYS A 270 6.89 15.64 -29.03
N GLY A 271 6.27 16.43 -28.16
CA GLY A 271 5.02 17.12 -28.43
C GLY A 271 5.23 18.45 -29.17
N ASP A 272 4.13 19.19 -29.33
CA ASP A 272 4.10 20.45 -30.09
C ASP A 272 4.83 21.61 -29.40
N GLU A 273 4.95 21.56 -28.07
CA GLU A 273 5.62 22.56 -27.25
C GLU A 273 7.00 22.05 -26.80
N GLU A 274 7.96 22.97 -26.64
CA GLU A 274 9.27 22.63 -26.11
C GLU A 274 9.17 22.00 -24.70
N GLY A 275 9.93 20.94 -24.47
CA GLY A 275 9.91 20.19 -23.20
C GLY A 275 8.70 19.28 -23.02
N VAL A 276 7.71 19.29 -23.92
CA VAL A 276 6.54 18.39 -23.81
C VAL A 276 6.84 17.04 -24.46
N PHE A 277 6.48 15.97 -23.77
CA PHE A 277 6.63 14.59 -24.23
C PHE A 277 5.29 13.84 -24.17
N GLU A 278 5.10 12.95 -25.14
CA GLU A 278 4.01 11.99 -25.21
C GLU A 278 4.52 10.56 -25.11
N VAL A 279 3.84 9.75 -24.31
CA VAL A 279 4.18 8.35 -24.07
C VAL A 279 3.63 7.49 -25.19
N VAL A 280 4.53 6.86 -25.95
CA VAL A 280 4.19 6.05 -27.14
C VAL A 280 4.50 4.56 -26.96
N SER A 281 4.97 4.15 -25.78
CA SER A 281 5.22 2.73 -25.45
C SER A 281 4.96 2.44 -23.97
N ASP A 282 4.90 1.17 -23.61
CA ASP A 282 4.69 0.72 -22.22
C ASP A 282 5.94 0.79 -21.32
N ALA A 283 7.12 1.08 -21.90
CA ALA A 283 8.38 1.20 -21.17
C ALA A 283 9.14 2.49 -21.53
N PRO A 284 8.55 3.66 -21.30
CA PRO A 284 9.21 4.93 -21.57
C PRO A 284 10.39 5.15 -20.62
N SER A 285 11.50 5.63 -21.16
CA SER A 285 12.69 5.97 -20.38
C SER A 285 13.44 7.16 -20.96
N MET A 286 14.17 7.85 -20.08
CA MET A 286 14.99 9.02 -20.40
C MET A 286 16.42 8.76 -19.93
N MET A 287 17.39 9.01 -20.79
CA MET A 287 18.82 8.94 -20.48
C MET A 287 19.37 10.34 -20.35
N LEU A 288 20.02 10.65 -19.23
CA LEU A 288 20.58 11.95 -18.93
C LEU A 288 22.04 11.80 -18.50
N SER A 289 22.87 12.79 -18.83
CA SER A 289 24.28 12.81 -18.43
C SER A 289 24.63 14.13 -17.75
N ALA A 290 25.41 14.04 -16.69
CA ALA A 290 26.07 15.17 -16.08
C ALA A 290 27.17 15.73 -17.01
N PRO A 291 27.50 17.04 -16.93
CA PRO A 291 28.57 17.65 -17.71
C PRO A 291 29.96 17.08 -17.36
N ALA A 292 30.13 16.65 -16.12
CA ALA A 292 31.31 15.96 -15.60
C ALA A 292 30.89 14.91 -14.58
N ASP A 293 31.83 14.05 -14.17
CA ASP A 293 31.60 13.06 -13.12
C ASP A 293 31.22 13.77 -11.80
N ILE A 294 30.06 13.42 -11.27
CA ILE A 294 29.54 13.91 -9.99
C ILE A 294 30.13 13.03 -8.89
N ASP A 295 30.79 13.64 -7.92
CA ASP A 295 31.18 12.95 -6.69
C ASP A 295 29.99 12.94 -5.72
N ALA A 296 29.37 11.79 -5.53
CA ALA A 296 28.27 11.58 -4.60
C ALA A 296 28.72 10.93 -3.29
N MET A 297 30.04 10.94 -3.00
CA MET A 297 30.56 10.44 -1.72
C MET A 297 29.97 11.23 -0.55
N GLY A 298 29.27 10.53 0.36
CA GLY A 298 28.59 11.15 1.50
C GLY A 298 27.13 11.53 1.23
N GLY A 299 26.56 11.14 0.09
CA GLY A 299 25.14 11.30 -0.23
C GLY A 299 24.87 12.41 -1.26
N GLY A 300 23.64 12.90 -1.25
CA GLY A 300 23.12 13.85 -2.23
C GLY A 300 21.70 13.47 -2.64
N ALA A 301 21.13 14.22 -3.58
CA ALA A 301 19.82 13.89 -4.13
C ALA A 301 19.69 14.25 -5.61
N PHE A 302 18.80 13.57 -6.31
CA PHE A 302 18.31 14.06 -7.59
C PHE A 302 17.06 14.90 -7.39
N LEU A 303 17.06 16.10 -7.96
CA LEU A 303 15.89 16.95 -8.09
C LEU A 303 15.27 16.75 -9.47
N LEU A 304 14.13 16.07 -9.51
CA LEU A 304 13.32 15.90 -10.71
C LEU A 304 12.25 16.98 -10.78
N ALA A 305 12.23 17.77 -11.85
CA ALA A 305 11.20 18.75 -12.16
C ALA A 305 10.46 18.34 -13.44
N MET A 306 9.18 18.01 -13.29
CA MET A 306 8.32 17.49 -14.35
C MET A 306 6.85 17.64 -13.94
N THR A 307 5.96 17.92 -14.89
CA THR A 307 4.53 18.09 -14.63
C THR A 307 3.69 17.23 -15.57
N CYS A 308 2.82 16.39 -15.02
CA CYS A 308 1.83 15.63 -15.81
C CYS A 308 0.75 16.57 -16.34
N LEU A 309 0.52 16.57 -17.66
CA LEU A 309 -0.44 17.47 -18.33
C LEU A 309 -1.84 16.87 -18.43
N ASP A 310 -2.02 15.60 -18.07
CA ASP A 310 -3.29 14.87 -18.10
C ASP A 310 -4.01 14.83 -16.73
N LYS A 311 -3.62 15.71 -15.79
CA LYS A 311 -4.14 15.80 -14.42
C LYS A 311 -3.81 14.61 -13.52
N SER A 312 -2.87 13.76 -13.92
CA SER A 312 -2.28 12.78 -13.00
C SER A 312 -1.56 13.52 -11.86
N ALA A 313 -1.90 13.19 -10.62
CA ALA A 313 -1.30 13.77 -9.42
C ALA A 313 0.08 13.17 -9.11
N SER A 314 0.38 11.97 -9.61
CA SER A 314 1.66 11.32 -9.41
C SER A 314 2.05 10.37 -10.53
N LEU A 315 3.34 10.09 -10.64
CA LEU A 315 3.93 9.14 -11.57
C LEU A 315 4.98 8.29 -10.84
N PRO A 316 4.82 6.96 -10.76
CA PRO A 316 5.90 6.12 -10.23
C PRO A 316 7.09 6.11 -11.19
N VAL A 317 8.29 6.31 -10.64
CA VAL A 317 9.55 6.42 -11.39
C VAL A 317 10.58 5.47 -10.78
N GLN A 318 11.39 4.84 -11.64
CA GLN A 318 12.60 4.16 -11.23
C GLN A 318 13.81 4.88 -11.80
N ALA A 319 14.61 5.48 -10.92
CA ALA A 319 15.89 6.06 -11.26
C ALA A 319 16.98 5.00 -11.17
N PHE A 320 17.89 5.02 -12.14
CA PHE A 320 19.15 4.28 -12.13
C PHE A 320 20.27 5.29 -12.31
N TRP A 321 21.33 5.18 -11.52
CA TRP A 321 22.56 5.92 -11.75
C TRP A 321 23.67 4.94 -12.08
N LYS A 322 24.52 5.30 -13.04
CA LYS A 322 25.63 4.45 -13.45
C LYS A 322 26.92 4.99 -12.84
N PRO A 323 27.62 4.19 -11.99
CA PRO A 323 28.98 4.51 -11.60
C PRO A 323 29.89 4.65 -12.82
N SER A 324 30.80 5.63 -12.83
CA SER A 324 31.75 5.85 -13.94
C SER A 324 32.64 4.61 -14.21
N SER A 325 32.86 3.77 -13.20
CA SER A 325 33.61 2.52 -13.31
C SER A 325 32.79 1.34 -13.84
N ALA A 326 31.46 1.45 -13.89
CA ALA A 326 30.57 0.36 -14.26
C ALA A 326 30.35 0.27 -15.78
N ALA A 327 30.25 -0.97 -16.28
CA ALA A 327 29.98 -1.23 -17.70
C ALA A 327 28.54 -0.87 -18.12
N GLY A 328 27.60 -0.82 -17.17
CA GLY A 328 26.19 -0.54 -17.43
C GLY A 328 25.42 -0.24 -16.14
N PHE A 329 24.12 0.02 -16.29
CA PHE A 329 23.21 0.17 -15.14
C PHE A 329 22.91 -1.18 -14.50
N ASP A 330 22.83 -1.21 -13.19
CA ASP A 330 22.47 -2.37 -12.39
C ASP A 330 21.39 -2.01 -11.34
N ARG A 331 20.94 -2.99 -10.57
CA ARG A 331 19.89 -2.79 -9.56
C ARG A 331 20.40 -2.26 -8.23
N ASP A 332 21.70 -2.38 -7.96
CA ASP A 332 22.31 -1.92 -6.71
C ASP A 332 22.44 -0.39 -6.71
N HIS A 333 22.48 0.21 -7.90
CA HIS A 333 22.47 1.65 -8.14
C HIS A 333 21.13 2.15 -8.70
N ALA A 334 20.03 1.75 -8.07
CA ALA A 334 18.69 2.14 -8.48
C ALA A 334 17.76 2.43 -7.29
N GLN A 335 16.81 3.33 -7.52
CA GLN A 335 15.79 3.68 -6.53
C GLN A 335 14.45 3.91 -7.21
N ARG A 336 13.40 3.33 -6.62
CA ARG A 336 12.02 3.65 -6.96
C ARG A 336 11.51 4.75 -6.06
N PHE A 337 10.74 5.66 -6.64
CA PHE A 337 10.09 6.74 -5.92
C PHE A 337 8.81 7.14 -6.65
N LEU A 338 7.92 7.81 -5.92
CA LEU A 338 6.70 8.36 -6.49
C LEU A 338 6.92 9.85 -6.78
N HIS A 339 6.94 10.24 -8.05
CA HIS A 339 6.96 11.66 -8.41
C HIS A 339 5.59 12.27 -8.15
N VAL A 340 5.52 13.37 -7.40
CA VAL A 340 4.26 14.03 -7.01
C VAL A 340 4.30 15.52 -7.32
N GLY A 341 3.28 16.04 -8.00
CA GLY A 341 3.21 17.45 -8.37
C GLY A 341 4.27 17.82 -9.40
N GLU A 342 4.96 18.95 -9.18
CA GLU A 342 5.91 19.53 -10.15
C GLU A 342 7.36 19.13 -9.87
N ARG A 343 7.71 18.87 -8.61
CA ARG A 343 9.09 18.59 -8.18
C ARG A 343 9.15 17.47 -7.17
N SER A 344 10.14 16.59 -7.33
CA SER A 344 10.45 15.52 -6.38
C SER A 344 11.95 15.46 -6.11
N MET A 345 12.31 15.24 -4.86
CA MET A 345 13.69 15.01 -4.45
C MET A 345 13.90 13.53 -4.14
N VAL A 346 14.93 12.96 -4.71
CA VAL A 346 15.27 11.53 -4.60
C VAL A 346 16.62 11.44 -3.90
N PRO A 347 16.65 11.25 -2.58
CA PRO A 347 17.90 11.16 -1.84
C PRO A 347 18.64 9.88 -2.24
N LEU A 348 19.93 10.00 -2.55
CA LEU A 348 20.79 8.86 -2.79
C LEU A 348 21.15 8.16 -1.47
N PRO A 349 21.21 6.83 -1.44
CA PRO A 349 21.71 6.11 -0.27
C PRO A 349 23.15 6.52 0.05
N GLU A 350 23.47 6.70 1.34
CA GLU A 350 24.83 7.06 1.82
C GLU A 350 25.92 6.10 1.32
N ALA A 351 25.56 4.84 1.08
CA ALA A 351 26.46 3.82 0.52
C ALA A 351 26.75 3.99 -0.99
N SER A 352 26.21 5.02 -1.67
CA SER A 352 26.50 5.32 -3.07
C SER A 352 27.88 5.97 -3.21
N ILE A 353 28.95 5.20 -3.00
CA ILE A 353 30.35 5.66 -3.12
C ILE A 353 30.79 5.71 -4.60
N ALA A 354 29.94 6.24 -5.48
CA ALA A 354 30.15 6.22 -6.92
C ALA A 354 30.32 7.64 -7.47
N LYS A 355 31.31 7.79 -8.35
CA LYS A 355 31.28 8.87 -9.33
C LYS A 355 30.15 8.60 -10.30
N ILE A 356 29.18 9.51 -10.40
CA ILE A 356 27.99 9.33 -11.24
C ILE A 356 28.12 10.21 -12.47
N ARG A 357 27.90 9.63 -13.64
CA ARG A 357 27.87 10.41 -14.89
C ARG A 357 26.55 10.31 -15.62
N ASP A 358 25.98 9.11 -15.68
CA ASP A 358 24.76 8.84 -16.43
C ASP A 358 23.63 8.41 -15.50
N VAL A 359 22.43 8.93 -15.76
CA VAL A 359 21.20 8.61 -15.04
C VAL A 359 20.15 8.18 -16.04
N ARG A 360 19.45 7.07 -15.76
CA ARG A 360 18.28 6.63 -16.50
C ARG A 360 17.04 6.75 -15.62
N LEU A 361 16.01 7.40 -16.13
CA LEU A 361 14.69 7.42 -15.51
C LEU A 361 13.76 6.51 -16.31
N ASP A 362 13.21 5.48 -15.66
CA ASP A 362 12.15 4.64 -16.21
C ASP A 362 10.81 5.11 -15.65
N LEU A 363 9.87 5.52 -16.52
CA LEU A 363 8.59 6.09 -16.12
C LEU A 363 7.50 4.99 -16.15
N LYS A 364 6.82 4.75 -15.02
CA LYS A 364 5.75 3.75 -14.91
C LYS A 364 4.38 4.41 -15.09
N THR A 365 4.07 4.75 -16.33
CA THR A 365 2.87 5.49 -16.69
C THR A 365 1.61 4.66 -16.48
N ASN A 366 1.60 3.38 -16.87
CA ASN A 366 0.46 2.46 -16.69
C ASN A 366 -0.90 3.05 -17.14
N GLY A 367 -0.89 3.86 -18.20
CA GLY A 367 -2.08 4.55 -18.68
C GLY A 367 -2.32 5.96 -18.12
N PHE A 368 -1.45 6.44 -17.23
CA PHE A 368 -1.50 7.76 -16.59
C PHE A 368 -0.21 8.54 -16.85
N CYS A 369 -0.26 9.87 -16.69
CA CYS A 369 0.80 10.79 -17.10
C CYS A 369 1.28 10.52 -18.53
N LYS A 370 0.33 10.26 -19.45
CA LYS A 370 0.64 9.92 -20.87
C LYS A 370 1.23 11.09 -21.64
N ARG A 371 1.03 12.30 -21.13
CA ARG A 371 1.61 13.54 -21.64
C ARG A 371 2.13 14.34 -20.46
N PHE A 372 3.38 14.78 -20.53
CA PHE A 372 4.01 15.56 -19.46
C PHE A 372 4.94 16.63 -20.03
N ARG A 373 5.18 17.66 -19.23
CA ARG A 373 6.23 18.65 -19.46
C ARG A 373 7.44 18.28 -18.63
N TRP A 374 8.58 18.15 -19.30
CA TRP A 374 9.88 17.99 -18.68
C TRP A 374 10.52 19.36 -18.47
N ASP A 375 10.94 19.64 -17.24
CA ASP A 375 11.65 20.88 -16.93
C ASP A 375 13.14 20.60 -16.72
N SER A 376 13.49 19.74 -15.76
CA SER A 376 14.90 19.40 -15.50
C SER A 376 15.10 18.16 -14.64
N LEU A 377 16.32 17.64 -14.69
CA LEU A 377 16.89 16.79 -13.66
C LEU A 377 18.21 17.41 -13.23
N SER A 378 18.40 17.58 -11.94
CA SER A 378 19.66 18.06 -11.40
C SER A 378 20.12 17.20 -10.24
N PHE A 379 21.42 17.10 -10.04
CA PHE A 379 22.00 16.57 -8.81
C PHE A 379 22.25 17.71 -7.84
N VAL A 380 21.89 17.53 -6.58
CA VAL A 380 22.19 18.45 -5.48
C VAL A 380 23.06 17.73 -4.46
N GLY A 381 24.22 18.32 -4.17
CA GLY A 381 25.15 17.78 -3.18
C GLY A 381 24.72 18.08 -1.75
N THR A 382 25.22 17.28 -0.80
CA THR A 382 25.13 17.55 0.65
C THR A 382 26.19 18.57 1.06
N GLU A 383 26.13 19.81 0.56
CA GLU A 383 26.76 20.90 1.31
C GLU A 383 25.87 21.17 2.54
N ILE A 384 26.25 20.55 3.67
CA ILE A 384 25.72 20.89 4.98
C ILE A 384 26.29 22.28 5.35
N PRO A 385 25.45 23.27 5.72
CA PRO A 385 25.92 24.40 6.52
C PRO A 385 26.43 23.96 7.89
#